data_AF-A0AB34FXF1-F1
#
_entry.id   AF-A0AB34FXF1-F1
#
_cell.length_a   1.000
_cell.length_b   1.000
_cell.length_c   1.000
_cell.angle_alpha   90.00
_cell.angle_beta   90.00
_cell.angle_gamma   90.00
#
_symmetry.space_group_name_H-M   'P 1'
#
loop_
_entity.id
_entity.type
_entity.pdbx_description
1 polymer ?
#
loop_
_entity_poly.entity_id
_entity_poly.type
_entity_poly.pdbx_seq_one_letter_code
_entity_poly.pdbx_strand_id
1 'polypeptide(L)'
;MDKLSLWTTGWRLGLLTIFILVLSYLYFQKRRQDKADELFGRQHGCQPIRRKLPYTWPFAIDVFKSQYDALMRGALLAYQADFFRNFDVGQTFEVRLLGQVGYFTMDPKNLEHMLQTQFASLEQNEHAAFAEAFDYTSLISAMRMRLADWYWVYNPSKYRKACALINTYATHYVNHALKELEENGEDVATKRHPFILDLFRALQHPKLVHDQLMNVLIAGRDTTACLMSWAW
;
A
#
# COMPACT_ATOMS: atom_id res chain seq x y z
N MET A 1 -35.87 -8.75 40.70
CA MET A 1 -36.01 -8.78 39.22
C MET A 1 -36.47 -7.39 38.82
N ASP A 2 -35.78 -6.48 38.13
CA ASP A 2 -34.63 -6.54 37.22
C ASP A 2 -33.93 -5.16 37.09
N LYS A 3 -33.23 -4.68 38.13
CA LYS A 3 -32.43 -3.43 38.00
C LYS A 3 -31.15 -3.64 37.15
N LEU A 4 -30.64 -4.87 37.10
CA LEU A 4 -29.50 -5.24 36.23
C LEU A 4 -29.89 -5.28 34.74
N SER A 5 -31.15 -5.61 34.39
CA SER A 5 -31.55 -5.67 32.96
C SER A 5 -31.70 -4.28 32.34
N LEU A 6 -32.18 -3.29 33.11
CA LEU A 6 -32.31 -1.89 32.69
C LEU A 6 -30.95 -1.21 32.47
N TRP A 7 -29.98 -1.45 33.35
CA TRP A 7 -28.61 -0.96 33.16
C TRP A 7 -27.95 -1.62 31.95
N THR A 8 -28.17 -2.92 31.75
CA THR A 8 -27.60 -3.64 30.59
C THR A 8 -28.28 -3.32 29.26
N THR A 9 -29.50 -2.79 29.24
CA THR A 9 -30.15 -2.27 28.03
C THR A 9 -29.73 -0.83 27.72
N GLY A 10 -29.52 0.01 28.74
CA GLY A 10 -29.08 1.39 28.57
C GLY A 10 -27.73 1.55 27.85
N TRP A 11 -26.69 0.81 28.27
CA TRP A 11 -25.37 0.88 27.60
C TRP A 11 -25.41 0.28 26.19
N ARG A 12 -26.23 -0.74 25.94
CA ARG A 12 -26.41 -1.33 24.60
C ARG A 12 -27.05 -0.33 23.63
N LEU A 13 -28.08 0.40 24.09
CA LEU A 13 -28.70 1.48 23.32
C LEU A 13 -27.71 2.62 23.06
N GLY A 14 -26.91 3.01 24.06
CA GLY A 14 -25.86 4.02 23.91
C GLY A 14 -24.75 3.61 22.92
N LEU A 15 -24.33 2.35 22.94
CA LEU A 15 -23.35 1.84 21.96
C LEU A 15 -23.93 1.78 20.54
N LEU A 16 -25.21 1.39 20.41
CA LEU A 16 -25.89 1.36 19.12
C LEU A 16 -26.06 2.77 18.53
N THR A 17 -26.41 3.77 19.33
CA THR A 17 -26.53 5.16 18.85
C THR A 17 -25.17 5.73 18.44
N ILE A 18 -24.11 5.49 19.22
CA ILE A 18 -22.74 5.89 18.84
C ILE A 18 -22.32 5.19 17.54
N PHE A 19 -22.59 3.90 17.40
CA PHE A 19 -22.27 3.14 16.20
C PHE A 19 -22.97 3.70 14.96
N ILE A 20 -24.27 4.00 15.07
CA ILE A 20 -25.05 4.62 13.98
C ILE A 20 -24.50 6.00 13.63
N LEU A 21 -24.16 6.83 14.63
CA LEU A 21 -23.57 8.15 14.40
C LEU A 21 -22.21 8.05 13.69
N VAL A 22 -21.34 7.14 14.11
CA VAL A 22 -20.04 6.89 13.45
C VAL A 22 -20.24 6.42 12.01
N LEU A 23 -21.13 5.45 11.76
CA LEU A 23 -21.43 5.01 10.39
C LEU A 23 -22.00 6.13 9.53
N SER A 24 -22.89 6.95 10.07
CA SER A 24 -23.46 8.10 9.36
C SER A 24 -22.41 9.16 9.03
N TYR A 25 -21.47 9.40 9.95
CA TYR A 25 -20.35 10.31 9.76
C TYR A 25 -19.40 9.80 8.68
N LEU A 26 -18.98 8.52 8.75
CA LEU A 26 -18.12 7.90 7.74
C LEU A 26 -18.78 7.91 6.36
N TYR A 27 -20.08 7.58 6.28
CA TYR A 27 -20.86 7.66 5.05
C TYR A 27 -20.88 9.08 4.47
N PHE A 28 -21.09 10.10 5.31
CA PHE A 28 -21.14 11.48 4.87
C PHE A 28 -19.77 12.02 4.44
N GLN A 29 -18.71 11.66 5.17
CA GLN A 29 -17.33 11.99 4.83
C GLN A 29 -16.94 11.39 3.47
N LYS A 30 -17.26 10.11 3.27
CA LYS A 30 -17.02 9.42 2.02
C LYS A 30 -17.78 10.04 0.84
N ARG A 31 -19.06 10.37 1.05
CA ARG A 31 -19.87 11.05 0.04
C ARG A 31 -19.32 12.44 -0.31
N ARG A 32 -18.68 13.14 0.63
CA ARG A 32 -17.99 14.41 0.36
C ARG A 32 -16.75 14.21 -0.50
N GLN A 33 -15.93 13.20 -0.18
CA GLN A 33 -14.74 12.86 -0.98
C GLN A 33 -15.10 12.47 -2.41
N ASP A 34 -16.06 11.55 -2.59
CA ASP A 34 -16.49 11.09 -3.92
C ASP A 34 -16.96 12.26 -4.80
N LYS A 35 -17.67 13.24 -4.21
CA LYS A 35 -18.11 14.45 -4.92
C LYS A 35 -16.94 15.38 -5.26
N ALA A 36 -15.98 15.53 -4.36
CA ALA A 36 -14.78 16.35 -4.60
C ALA A 36 -13.96 15.78 -5.76
N ASP A 37 -13.76 14.45 -5.76
CA ASP A 37 -13.02 13.74 -6.80
C ASP A 37 -13.75 13.81 -8.15
N GLU A 38 -15.08 13.68 -8.16
CA GLU A 38 -15.88 13.83 -9.38
C GLU A 38 -15.80 15.25 -9.95
N LEU A 39 -15.85 16.27 -9.08
CA LEU A 39 -15.69 17.67 -9.50
C LEU A 39 -14.29 17.94 -10.05
N PHE A 40 -13.25 17.44 -9.38
CA PHE A 40 -11.88 17.53 -9.84
C PHE A 40 -11.70 16.87 -11.21
N GLY A 41 -12.25 15.67 -11.40
CA GLY A 41 -12.24 14.97 -12.67
C GLY A 41 -12.95 15.74 -13.79
N ARG A 42 -14.12 16.33 -13.50
CA ARG A 42 -14.86 17.15 -14.48
C ARG A 42 -14.09 18.42 -14.88
N GLN A 43 -13.43 19.08 -13.93
CA GLN A 43 -12.61 20.26 -14.21
C GLN A 43 -11.42 19.94 -15.13
N HIS A 44 -10.84 18.75 -15.00
CA HIS A 44 -9.69 18.30 -15.79
C HIS A 44 -10.08 17.49 -17.04
N GLY A 45 -11.37 17.42 -17.37
CA GLY A 45 -11.85 16.69 -18.56
C GLY A 45 -11.68 15.18 -18.49
N CYS A 46 -11.55 14.60 -17.29
CA CYS A 46 -11.42 13.16 -17.10
C CYS A 46 -12.67 12.43 -17.60
N GLN A 47 -12.48 11.39 -18.41
CA GLN A 47 -13.58 10.53 -18.87
C GLN A 47 -13.99 9.53 -17.77
N PRO A 48 -15.27 9.14 -17.71
CA PRO A 48 -15.71 8.10 -16.78
C PRO A 48 -15.06 6.76 -17.13
N ILE A 49 -14.61 6.04 -16.10
CA ILE A 49 -14.00 4.73 -16.26
C ILE A 49 -15.06 3.73 -16.75
N ARG A 50 -14.73 3.06 -17.85
CA ARG A 50 -15.66 2.17 -18.56
C ARG A 50 -15.69 0.75 -17.98
N ARG A 51 -14.60 0.30 -17.36
CA ARG A 51 -14.45 -1.08 -16.86
C ARG A 51 -14.39 -1.10 -15.33
N LYS A 52 -15.29 -1.85 -14.73
CA LYS A 52 -15.39 -2.06 -13.28
C LYS A 52 -15.17 -3.52 -12.97
N LEU A 53 -14.52 -3.79 -11.85
CA LEU A 53 -14.30 -5.16 -11.38
C LEU A 53 -15.66 -5.84 -11.11
N PRO A 54 -15.94 -6.99 -11.72
CA PRO A 54 -17.17 -7.74 -11.43
C PRO A 54 -17.07 -8.35 -10.03
N TYR A 55 -18.11 -8.15 -9.22
CA TYR A 55 -18.28 -8.78 -7.92
C TYR A 55 -19.73 -9.22 -7.73
N THR A 56 -19.93 -10.29 -6.98
CA THR A 56 -21.23 -10.90 -6.73
C THR A 56 -21.76 -10.62 -5.33
N TRP A 57 -20.87 -10.44 -4.34
CA TRP A 57 -21.29 -10.20 -2.97
C TRP A 57 -21.26 -8.70 -2.63
N PRO A 58 -22.13 -8.23 -1.72
CA PRO A 58 -22.09 -6.85 -1.23
C PRO A 58 -20.67 -6.50 -0.77
N PHE A 59 -20.23 -5.27 -1.05
CA PHE A 59 -18.90 -4.77 -0.69
C PHE A 59 -17.70 -5.52 -1.30
N ALA A 60 -17.94 -6.34 -2.34
CA ALA A 60 -16.93 -7.15 -3.02
C ALA A 60 -16.20 -8.14 -2.08
N ILE A 61 -16.90 -8.68 -1.08
CA ILE A 61 -16.35 -9.63 -0.11
C ILE A 61 -15.95 -10.97 -0.78
N ASP A 62 -16.63 -11.35 -1.86
CA ASP A 62 -16.29 -12.50 -2.68
C ASP A 62 -14.91 -12.39 -3.32
N VAL A 63 -14.55 -11.19 -3.79
CA VAL A 63 -13.23 -10.89 -4.34
C VAL A 63 -12.14 -11.02 -3.27
N PHE A 64 -12.44 -10.65 -2.02
CA PHE A 64 -11.49 -10.84 -0.91
C PHE A 64 -11.32 -12.29 -0.51
N LYS A 65 -12.43 -13.03 -0.39
CA LYS A 65 -12.40 -14.44 -0.01
C LYS A 65 -11.60 -15.26 -1.02
N SER A 66 -11.90 -15.09 -2.31
CA SER A 66 -11.23 -15.80 -3.40
C SER A 66 -9.73 -15.48 -3.48
N GLN A 67 -9.35 -14.20 -3.36
CA GLN A 67 -7.93 -13.82 -3.27
C GLN A 67 -7.24 -14.37 -2.02
N TYR A 68 -7.92 -14.39 -0.86
CA TYR A 68 -7.36 -14.95 0.37
C TYR A 68 -7.15 -16.46 0.25
N ASP A 69 -8.14 -17.19 -0.28
CA ASP A 69 -8.05 -18.63 -0.50
C ASP A 69 -6.92 -18.96 -1.50
N ALA A 70 -6.76 -18.17 -2.57
CA ALA A 70 -5.68 -18.33 -3.53
C ALA A 70 -4.30 -18.03 -2.93
N LEU A 71 -4.20 -16.98 -2.10
CA LEU A 71 -3.00 -16.63 -1.37
C LEU A 71 -2.58 -17.72 -0.39
N MET A 72 -3.51 -18.25 0.39
CA MET A 72 -3.24 -19.35 1.34
C MET A 72 -2.85 -20.65 0.65
N ARG A 73 -3.21 -20.82 -0.62
CA ARG A 73 -2.79 -21.96 -1.45
C ARG A 73 -1.50 -21.70 -2.24
N GLY A 74 -0.88 -20.52 -2.08
CA GLY A 74 0.32 -20.14 -2.85
C GLY A 74 0.07 -19.91 -4.35
N ALA A 75 -1.20 -19.78 -4.77
CA ALA A 75 -1.60 -19.70 -6.17
C ALA A 75 -2.16 -18.31 -6.54
N LEU A 76 -1.79 -17.26 -5.79
CA LEU A 76 -2.33 -15.92 -5.97
C LEU A 76 -2.09 -15.36 -7.37
N LEU A 77 -0.88 -15.51 -7.90
CA LEU A 77 -0.51 -14.98 -9.22
C LEU A 77 -1.27 -15.68 -10.36
N ALA A 78 -1.38 -17.01 -10.28
CA ALA A 78 -2.18 -17.78 -11.23
C ALA A 78 -3.66 -17.37 -11.19
N TYR A 79 -4.21 -17.23 -9.98
CA TYR A 79 -5.58 -16.72 -9.79
C TYR A 79 -5.75 -15.32 -10.39
N GLN A 80 -4.81 -14.40 -10.18
CA GLN A 80 -4.88 -13.04 -10.73
C GLN A 80 -4.78 -13.05 -12.27
N ALA A 81 -3.87 -13.84 -12.85
CA ALA A 81 -3.73 -13.96 -14.29
C ALA A 81 -5.00 -14.52 -14.95
N ASP A 82 -5.58 -15.57 -14.36
CA ASP A 82 -6.84 -16.15 -14.83
C ASP A 82 -8.01 -15.19 -14.64
N PHE A 83 -8.06 -14.49 -13.51
CA PHE A 83 -9.09 -13.48 -13.24
C PHE A 83 -9.04 -12.36 -14.28
N PHE A 84 -7.86 -11.80 -14.56
CA PHE A 84 -7.71 -10.74 -15.55
C PHE A 84 -8.04 -11.19 -16.98
N ARG A 85 -7.69 -12.43 -17.33
CA ARG A 85 -8.00 -13.01 -18.64
C ARG A 85 -9.49 -13.30 -18.81
N ASN A 86 -10.12 -13.90 -17.80
CA ASN A 86 -11.51 -14.35 -17.88
C ASN A 86 -12.52 -13.20 -17.76
N PHE A 87 -12.20 -12.14 -17.03
CA PHE A 87 -13.12 -11.02 -16.79
C PHE A 87 -12.93 -9.82 -17.73
N ASP A 88 -11.99 -9.89 -18.69
CA ASP A 88 -11.71 -8.81 -19.66
C ASP A 88 -11.70 -7.41 -19.00
N VAL A 89 -10.95 -7.30 -17.90
CA VAL A 89 -10.99 -6.08 -17.06
C VAL A 89 -10.41 -4.86 -17.77
N GLY A 90 -9.74 -5.03 -18.92
CA GLY A 90 -9.08 -3.98 -19.67
C GLY A 90 -7.80 -3.47 -19.00
N GLN A 91 -7.14 -2.49 -19.62
CA GLN A 91 -5.87 -1.93 -19.14
C GLN A 91 -6.03 -1.00 -17.95
N THR A 92 -7.18 -0.34 -17.80
CA THR A 92 -7.48 0.51 -16.64
C THR A 92 -8.87 0.17 -16.14
N PHE A 93 -8.96 -0.22 -14.87
CA PHE A 93 -10.21 -0.61 -14.25
C PHE A 93 -10.37 -0.05 -12.84
N GLU A 94 -11.63 0.15 -12.49
CA GLU A 94 -12.06 0.59 -11.17
C GLU A 94 -12.39 -0.63 -10.32
N VAL A 95 -11.87 -0.63 -9.08
CA VAL A 95 -12.13 -1.63 -8.06
C VAL A 95 -12.89 -0.98 -6.92
N ARG A 96 -14.08 -1.49 -6.61
CA ARG A 96 -14.82 -1.07 -5.41
C ARG A 96 -14.72 -2.14 -4.33
N LEU A 97 -14.11 -1.80 -3.21
CA LEU A 97 -13.86 -2.72 -2.10
C LEU A 97 -14.24 -2.06 -0.79
N LEU A 98 -15.13 -2.69 -0.01
CA LEU A 98 -15.68 -2.11 1.22
C LEU A 98 -16.20 -0.67 1.06
N GLY A 99 -16.76 -0.36 -0.11
CA GLY A 99 -17.24 0.97 -0.47
C GLY A 99 -16.14 1.92 -0.98
N GLN A 100 -14.86 1.65 -0.73
CA GLN A 100 -13.74 2.42 -1.25
C GLN A 100 -13.52 2.16 -2.74
N VAL A 101 -13.11 3.20 -3.48
CA VAL A 101 -12.81 3.11 -4.90
C VAL A 101 -11.29 3.14 -5.07
N GLY A 102 -10.72 2.12 -5.70
CA GLY A 102 -9.34 2.06 -6.13
C GLY A 102 -9.27 1.99 -7.66
N TYR A 103 -8.22 2.55 -8.24
CA TYR A 103 -7.97 2.49 -9.68
C TYR A 103 -6.68 1.72 -9.94
N PHE A 104 -6.76 0.74 -10.83
CA PHE A 104 -5.61 -0.05 -11.25
C PHE A 104 -5.38 0.19 -12.74
N THR A 105 -4.13 0.40 -13.14
CA THR A 105 -3.77 0.65 -14.53
C THR A 105 -2.51 -0.11 -14.92
N MET A 106 -2.57 -0.73 -16.10
CA MET A 106 -1.47 -1.38 -16.81
C MET A 106 -1.18 -0.66 -18.15
N ASP A 107 -1.75 0.53 -18.36
CA ASP A 107 -1.48 1.33 -19.56
C ASP A 107 -0.02 1.81 -19.53
N PRO A 108 0.80 1.46 -20.53
CA PRO A 108 2.22 1.81 -20.55
C PRO A 108 2.46 3.31 -20.45
N LYS A 109 1.57 4.16 -20.97
CA LYS A 109 1.72 5.63 -20.85
C LYS A 109 1.49 6.12 -19.42
N ASN A 110 0.52 5.54 -18.72
CA ASN A 110 0.27 5.85 -17.31
C ASN A 110 1.39 5.31 -16.41
N LEU A 111 1.89 4.11 -16.73
CA LEU A 111 3.03 3.51 -16.05
C LEU A 111 4.31 4.34 -16.27
N GLU A 112 4.56 4.81 -17.49
CA GLU A 112 5.72 5.65 -17.81
C GLU A 112 5.73 6.95 -17.00
N HIS A 113 4.58 7.60 -16.83
CA HIS A 113 4.46 8.78 -15.96
C HIS A 113 4.64 8.48 -14.47
N MET A 114 4.31 7.26 -14.01
CA MET A 114 4.48 6.84 -12.60
C MET A 114 5.88 6.31 -12.29
N LEU A 115 6.58 5.73 -13.27
CA LEU A 115 7.81 4.94 -13.07
C LEU A 115 9.08 5.68 -13.51
N GLN A 116 9.04 7.00 -13.74
CA GLN A 116 10.18 7.81 -14.16
C GLN A 116 11.33 7.96 -13.14
N THR A 117 11.44 7.10 -12.13
CA THR A 117 12.56 7.05 -11.17
C THR A 117 13.39 5.76 -11.36
N GLN A 118 14.66 5.93 -11.72
CA GLN A 118 15.62 4.85 -12.03
C GLN A 118 16.21 4.23 -10.75
N PHE A 119 16.48 2.90 -10.74
CA PHE A 119 17.14 2.21 -9.62
C PHE A 119 18.29 1.29 -10.00
N ALA A 120 19.30 1.26 -9.13
CA ALA A 120 20.45 0.35 -9.11
C ALA A 120 20.49 -0.48 -7.81
N SER A 121 21.15 -1.64 -7.86
CA SER A 121 21.11 -2.80 -6.95
C SER A 121 21.95 -2.69 -5.65
N LEU A 122 21.58 -3.45 -4.59
CA LEU A 122 22.25 -3.52 -3.26
C LEU A 122 22.56 -4.98 -2.80
N GLU A 123 23.55 -5.13 -1.90
CA GLU A 123 24.37 -6.34 -1.58
C GLU A 123 24.00 -7.25 -0.38
N GLN A 124 24.53 -8.48 -0.47
CA GLN A 124 24.02 -9.77 -0.02
C GLN A 124 24.55 -10.29 1.35
N ASN A 125 23.95 -9.93 2.50
CA ASN A 125 23.94 -10.79 3.72
C ASN A 125 22.96 -10.35 4.83
N GLU A 126 22.51 -9.10 4.87
CA GLU A 126 21.41 -8.64 5.76
C GLU A 126 20.01 -8.90 5.19
N HIS A 127 19.94 -9.48 3.99
CA HIS A 127 18.71 -9.63 3.23
C HIS A 127 17.71 -10.59 3.83
N ALA A 128 18.10 -11.65 4.54
CA ALA A 128 17.12 -12.65 4.95
C ALA A 128 16.12 -12.09 5.96
N ALA A 129 16.61 -11.39 6.99
CA ALA A 129 15.77 -10.76 8.01
C ALA A 129 14.98 -9.57 7.45
N PHE A 130 15.60 -8.75 6.60
CA PHE A 130 14.91 -7.68 5.89
C PHE A 130 13.84 -8.24 4.95
N ALA A 131 14.16 -9.28 4.18
CA ALA A 131 13.26 -9.89 3.22
C ALA A 131 12.02 -10.46 3.90
N GLU A 132 12.20 -11.23 4.99
CA GLU A 132 11.09 -11.79 5.77
C GLU A 132 10.23 -10.68 6.38
N ALA A 133 10.85 -9.67 6.99
CA ALA A 133 10.11 -8.56 7.59
C ALA A 133 9.32 -7.77 6.55
N PHE A 134 9.90 -7.55 5.38
CA PHE A 134 9.26 -6.86 4.28
C PHE A 134 8.15 -7.72 3.65
N ASP A 135 8.33 -9.02 3.42
CA ASP A 135 7.25 -9.92 2.96
C ASP A 135 6.07 -9.91 3.93
N TYR A 136 6.37 -10.01 5.22
CA TYR A 136 5.34 -9.95 6.26
C TYR A 136 4.65 -8.59 6.30
N THR A 137 5.39 -7.49 6.15
CA THR A 137 4.83 -6.14 6.12
C THR A 137 3.96 -5.95 4.90
N SER A 138 4.38 -6.37 3.70
CA SER A 138 3.60 -6.29 2.46
C SER A 138 2.30 -7.10 2.55
N LEU A 139 2.36 -8.32 3.09
CA LEU A 139 1.18 -9.16 3.33
C LEU A 139 0.14 -8.47 4.23
N ILE A 140 0.59 -7.96 5.38
CA ILE A 140 -0.29 -7.32 6.36
C ILE A 140 -0.77 -5.97 5.84
N SER A 141 0.06 -5.20 5.14
CA SER A 141 -0.30 -3.95 4.46
C SER A 141 -1.37 -4.19 3.40
N ALA A 142 -1.26 -5.26 2.61
CA ALA A 142 -2.30 -5.67 1.68
C ALA A 142 -3.60 -6.00 2.42
N MET A 143 -3.55 -6.79 3.51
CA MET A 143 -4.75 -7.06 4.33
C MET A 143 -5.36 -5.78 4.92
N ARG A 144 -4.54 -4.85 5.41
CA ARG A 144 -4.98 -3.57 5.99
C ARG A 144 -5.58 -2.63 4.95
N MET A 145 -5.00 -2.58 3.75
CA MET A 145 -5.55 -1.83 2.61
C MET A 145 -6.96 -2.31 2.27
N ARG A 146 -7.18 -3.62 2.30
CA ARG A 146 -8.49 -4.24 2.05
C ARG A 146 -9.52 -3.92 3.13
N LEU A 147 -9.08 -3.69 4.37
CA LEU A 147 -9.93 -3.27 5.49
C LEU A 147 -10.28 -1.76 5.46
N ALA A 148 -9.67 -0.96 4.58
CA ALA A 148 -9.95 0.47 4.42
C ALA A 148 -9.96 1.21 5.76
N ASP A 149 -11.06 1.89 6.12
CA ASP A 149 -11.21 2.66 7.37
C ASP A 149 -11.09 1.79 8.63
N TRP A 150 -11.19 0.46 8.48
CA TRP A 150 -11.08 -0.54 9.55
C TRP A 150 -9.68 -1.17 9.62
N TYR A 151 -8.68 -0.58 8.96
CA TYR A 151 -7.30 -1.10 8.94
C TYR A 151 -6.73 -1.37 10.35
N TRP A 152 -7.22 -0.64 11.37
CA TRP A 152 -6.77 -0.75 12.76
C TRP A 152 -7.22 -2.05 13.44
N VAL A 153 -8.28 -2.71 12.95
CA VAL A 153 -8.80 -3.98 13.49
C VAL A 153 -7.75 -5.07 13.39
N TYR A 154 -6.87 -5.00 12.38
CA TYR A 154 -5.82 -5.99 12.16
C TYR A 154 -4.43 -5.35 12.25
N ASN A 155 -3.84 -5.42 13.44
CA ASN A 155 -2.53 -4.83 13.75
C ASN A 155 -1.68 -5.72 14.69
N PRO A 156 -1.19 -6.88 14.22
CA PRO A 156 -0.43 -7.80 15.05
C PRO A 156 0.90 -7.20 15.53
N SER A 157 1.41 -7.63 16.68
CA SER A 157 2.68 -7.12 17.24
C SER A 157 3.89 -7.41 16.33
N LYS A 158 3.89 -8.55 15.62
CA LYS A 158 4.90 -8.88 14.60
C LYS A 158 4.95 -7.82 13.49
N TYR A 159 3.82 -7.22 13.11
CA TYR A 159 3.77 -6.23 12.02
C TYR A 159 4.48 -4.94 12.42
N ARG A 160 4.23 -4.46 13.65
CA ARG A 160 4.94 -3.30 14.18
C ARG A 160 6.45 -3.52 14.27
N LYS A 161 6.89 -4.71 14.69
CA LYS A 161 8.31 -5.07 14.73
C LYS A 161 8.93 -5.13 13.33
N ALA A 162 8.23 -5.71 12.36
CA ALA A 162 8.67 -5.79 10.97
C ALA A 162 8.79 -4.40 10.33
N CYS A 163 7.80 -3.51 10.53
CA CYS A 163 7.88 -2.12 10.09
C CYS A 163 9.07 -1.38 10.71
N ALA A 164 9.31 -1.57 12.01
CA ALA A 164 10.45 -0.97 12.69
C ALA A 164 11.79 -1.47 12.14
N LEU A 165 11.91 -2.76 11.82
CA LEU A 165 13.11 -3.34 11.22
C LEU A 165 13.42 -2.72 9.84
N ILE A 166 12.42 -2.65 8.96
CA ILE A 166 12.55 -2.04 7.63
C ILE A 166 12.97 -0.57 7.74
N ASN A 167 12.34 0.18 8.66
CA ASN A 167 12.67 1.58 8.91
C ASN A 167 14.11 1.75 9.43
N THR A 168 14.57 0.82 10.28
CA THR A 168 15.94 0.81 10.82
C THR A 168 16.94 0.54 9.70
N TYR A 169 16.60 -0.34 8.75
CA TYR A 169 17.42 -0.68 7.60
C TYR A 169 17.69 0.55 6.73
N ALA A 170 16.65 1.25 6.27
CA ALA A 170 16.84 2.47 5.48
C ALA A 170 17.57 3.57 6.27
N THR A 171 17.30 3.69 7.57
CA THR A 171 18.01 4.64 8.45
C THR A 171 19.50 4.34 8.51
N HIS A 172 19.89 3.06 8.57
CA HIS A 172 21.29 2.65 8.60
C HIS A 172 22.06 3.13 7.35
N TYR A 173 21.53 2.89 6.15
CA TYR A 173 22.19 3.30 4.90
C TYR A 173 22.27 4.82 4.73
N VAL A 174 21.22 5.56 5.09
CA VAL A 174 21.25 7.03 5.05
C VAL A 174 22.33 7.56 5.99
N ASN A 175 22.37 7.07 7.23
CA ASN A 175 23.38 7.51 8.19
C ASN A 175 24.80 7.13 7.76
N HIS A 176 24.99 5.95 7.17
CA HIS A 176 26.29 5.54 6.64
C HIS A 176 26.76 6.49 5.53
N ALA A 177 25.88 6.82 4.58
CA ALA A 177 26.21 7.73 3.48
C ALA A 177 26.53 9.15 3.96
N LEU A 178 25.77 9.67 4.94
CA LEU A 178 26.04 10.99 5.52
C LEU A 178 27.32 11.02 6.34
N LYS A 179 27.62 9.95 7.07
CA LYS A 179 28.88 9.81 7.81
C LYS A 179 30.08 9.77 6.87
N GLU A 180 29.99 9.04 5.76
CA GLU A 180 31.06 9.05 4.75
C GLU A 180 31.25 10.42 4.10
N LEU A 181 30.17 11.17 3.89
CA LEU A 181 30.23 12.55 3.39
C LEU A 181 30.98 13.47 4.36
N GLU A 182 30.73 13.33 5.67
CA GLU A 182 31.41 14.11 6.73
C GLU A 182 32.89 13.72 6.87
N GLU A 183 33.22 12.43 6.86
CA GLU A 183 34.57 11.93 7.17
C GLU A 183 35.53 11.94 5.97
N ASN A 184 35.03 11.59 4.78
CA ASN A 184 35.87 11.35 3.59
C ASN A 184 35.67 12.37 2.46
N GLY A 185 34.75 13.33 2.66
CA GLY A 185 34.42 14.35 1.68
C GLY A 185 33.55 13.86 0.52
N GLU A 186 33.08 14.82 -0.28
CA GLU A 186 32.01 14.61 -1.27
C GLU A 186 32.40 13.65 -2.41
N ASP A 187 33.65 13.71 -2.89
CA ASP A 187 34.11 12.87 -4.01
C ASP A 187 34.12 11.38 -3.69
N VAL A 188 34.48 11.01 -2.45
CA VAL A 188 34.54 9.60 -2.01
C VAL A 188 33.13 9.10 -1.72
N ALA A 189 32.34 9.89 -1.01
CA ALA A 189 30.99 9.52 -0.64
C ALA A 189 30.06 9.41 -1.87
N THR A 190 30.23 10.28 -2.89
CA THR A 190 29.47 10.21 -4.14
C THR A 190 29.78 8.97 -4.96
N LYS A 191 31.03 8.47 -4.90
CA LYS A 191 31.38 7.22 -5.57
C LYS A 191 30.76 5.98 -4.92
N ARG A 192 30.61 5.98 -3.59
CA ARG A 192 30.07 4.83 -2.83
C ARG A 192 28.56 4.85 -2.70
N HIS A 193 27.96 6.01 -2.52
CA HIS A 193 26.53 6.19 -2.30
C HIS A 193 25.91 7.23 -3.23
N PRO A 194 26.08 7.11 -4.57
CA PRO A 194 25.65 8.13 -5.53
C PRO A 194 24.17 8.45 -5.38
N PHE A 195 23.32 7.42 -5.29
CA PHE A 195 21.88 7.58 -5.17
C PHE A 195 21.44 8.31 -3.90
N ILE A 196 21.96 7.93 -2.73
CA ILE A 196 21.58 8.53 -1.44
C ILE A 196 22.07 9.98 -1.37
N LEU A 197 23.26 10.27 -1.90
CA LEU A 197 23.78 11.63 -1.94
C LEU A 197 23.07 12.52 -2.95
N ASP A 198 22.65 11.98 -4.09
CA ASP A 198 21.82 12.73 -5.04
C ASP A 198 20.46 13.08 -4.43
N LEU A 199 19.83 12.15 -3.69
CA LEU A 199 18.65 12.44 -2.90
C LEU A 199 18.92 13.50 -1.83
N PHE A 200 20.06 13.41 -1.14
CA PHE A 200 20.42 14.38 -0.11
C PHE A 200 20.69 15.77 -0.68
N ARG A 201 21.33 15.89 -1.85
CA ARG A 201 21.51 17.16 -2.57
C ARG A 201 20.17 17.83 -2.89
N ALA A 202 19.18 17.04 -3.33
CA ALA A 202 17.86 17.55 -3.68
C ALA A 202 17.01 17.93 -2.45
N LEU A 203 17.09 17.15 -1.38
CA LEU A 203 16.16 17.25 -0.24
C LEU A 203 16.73 17.99 0.97
N GLN A 204 18.07 18.02 1.12
CA GLN A 204 18.81 18.68 2.21
C GLN A 204 18.38 18.25 3.63
N HIS A 205 17.66 17.13 3.77
CA HIS A 205 17.12 16.68 5.05
C HIS A 205 17.15 15.15 5.15
N PRO A 206 17.87 14.57 6.15
CA PRO A 206 18.09 13.12 6.25
C PRO A 206 16.79 12.29 6.31
N LYS A 207 15.76 12.79 7.03
CA LYS A 207 14.47 12.09 7.10
C LYS A 207 13.75 12.03 5.75
N LEU A 208 13.88 13.08 4.93
CA LEU A 208 13.25 13.08 3.61
C LEU A 208 13.98 12.12 2.67
N VAL A 209 15.31 12.06 2.74
CA VAL A 209 16.11 11.08 2.01
C VAL A 209 15.73 9.66 2.41
N HIS A 210 15.59 9.41 3.71
CA HIS A 210 15.10 8.14 4.23
C HIS A 210 13.74 7.77 3.65
N ASP A 211 12.76 8.68 3.70
CA ASP A 211 11.40 8.40 3.24
C ASP A 211 11.38 8.15 1.72
N GLN A 212 12.18 8.88 0.95
CA GLN A 212 12.30 8.61 -0.49
C GLN A 212 13.01 7.29 -0.77
N LEU A 213 14.10 6.97 -0.06
CA LEU A 213 14.75 5.67 -0.15
C LEU A 213 13.76 4.53 0.15
N MET A 214 12.91 4.71 1.15
CA MET A 214 11.87 3.73 1.49
C MET A 214 10.82 3.56 0.39
N ASN A 215 10.32 4.65 -0.20
CA ASN A 215 9.38 4.58 -1.33
C ASN A 215 9.96 3.79 -2.50
N VAL A 216 11.26 4.01 -2.75
CA VAL A 216 12.04 3.35 -3.79
C VAL A 216 12.23 1.86 -3.54
N LEU A 217 12.66 1.48 -2.32
CA LEU A 217 12.84 0.09 -1.93
C LEU A 217 11.54 -0.71 -2.07
N ILE A 218 10.41 -0.09 -1.74
CA ILE A 218 9.08 -0.71 -1.88
C ILE A 218 8.73 -0.93 -3.35
N ALA A 219 8.94 0.09 -4.19
CA ALA A 219 8.63 -0.01 -5.62
C ALA A 219 9.49 -1.05 -6.34
N GLY A 220 10.80 -1.08 -6.05
CA GLY A 220 11.76 -1.91 -6.77
C GLY A 220 11.63 -3.41 -6.51
N ARG A 221 11.26 -3.84 -5.29
CA ARG A 221 11.26 -5.27 -4.94
C ARG A 221 10.17 -6.06 -5.68
N ASP A 222 8.91 -5.70 -5.49
CA ASP A 222 7.80 -6.54 -5.94
C ASP A 222 7.61 -6.45 -7.47
N THR A 223 7.80 -5.26 -8.05
CA THR A 223 7.64 -5.06 -9.50
C THR A 223 8.76 -5.72 -10.30
N THR A 224 10.01 -5.60 -9.84
CA THR A 224 11.16 -6.23 -10.51
C THR A 224 11.15 -7.74 -10.32
N ALA A 225 10.78 -8.26 -9.15
CA ALA A 225 10.64 -9.71 -8.94
C ALA A 225 9.57 -10.34 -9.83
N CYS A 226 8.43 -9.66 -10.02
CA CYS A 226 7.39 -10.09 -10.96
C CYS A 226 7.90 -10.09 -12.40
N LEU A 227 8.60 -9.03 -12.82
CA LEU A 227 9.19 -8.95 -14.16
C LEU A 227 10.22 -10.07 -14.39
N MET A 228 11.10 -10.31 -13.42
CA MET A 228 12.13 -11.35 -13.49
C MET A 228 11.53 -12.76 -13.49
N SER A 229 10.43 -12.99 -12.78
CA SER A 229 9.73 -14.29 -12.81
C SER A 229 8.98 -14.53 -14.12
N TRP A 230 8.76 -13.49 -14.92
CA TRP A 230 8.11 -13.60 -16.23
C TRP A 230 9.12 -13.70 -17.38
N ALA A 231 10.28 -13.06 -17.24
CA ALA A 231 11.35 -13.08 -18.25
C ALA A 231 12.14 -14.41 -18.30
N TRP A 232 12.01 -15.26 -17.27
CA TRP A 232 12.76 -16.50 -17.09
C TRP A 232 11.84 -17.69 -16.80
#